data_AF-A0ABD6VN54-F1
#
_entry.id   AF-A0ABD6VN54-F1
#
_cell.length_a   1.000
_cell.length_b   1.000
_cell.length_c   1.000
_cell.angle_alpha   90.00
_cell.angle_beta   90.00
_cell.angle_gamma   90.00
#
_symmetry.space_group_name_H-M   'P 1'
#
loop_
_entity.id
_entity.type
_entity.pdbx_description
1 polymer ?
#
loop_
_entity_poly.entity_id
_entity_poly.type
_entity_poly.pdbx_seq_one_letter_code
_entity_poly.pdbx_strand_id
1 'polypeptide(L)'
;MFNEYLSFGDNIVFSWLTVSFIALPVIMIFPLIYFILILFKGKEYAFKTMDAYVVYLKWGCIALVIIGVMYSVFYPTVLVKKGYLRCSGIPSGWMPGTATRYVRDSSLCNVSDK
;
A
#
# COMPACT_ATOMS: atom_id res chain seq x y z
N MET A 1 -11.32 -10.85 -21.27
CA MET A 1 -11.66 -9.75 -20.35
C MET A 1 -10.75 -9.72 -19.12
N PHE A 2 -10.62 -10.79 -18.31
CA PHE A 2 -9.70 -10.78 -17.16
C PHE A 2 -8.20 -10.67 -17.50
N ASN A 3 -7.77 -11.17 -18.66
CA ASN A 3 -6.36 -11.12 -19.08
C ASN A 3 -5.84 -9.70 -19.36
N GLU A 4 -6.68 -8.74 -19.75
CA GLU A 4 -6.24 -7.35 -19.95
C GLU A 4 -6.01 -6.64 -18.61
N TYR A 5 -6.84 -6.90 -17.60
CA TYR A 5 -6.65 -6.35 -16.24
C TYR A 5 -5.44 -6.98 -15.52
N LEU A 6 -5.08 -8.22 -15.85
CA LEU A 6 -3.90 -8.91 -15.32
C LEU A 6 -2.62 -8.60 -16.13
N SER A 7 -2.76 -8.02 -17.32
CA SER A 7 -1.63 -7.56 -18.11
C SER A 7 -1.02 -6.32 -17.46
N PHE A 8 0.27 -6.40 -17.15
CA PHE A 8 1.02 -5.23 -16.70
C PHE A 8 1.02 -4.21 -17.85
N GLY A 9 0.41 -3.04 -17.64
CA GLY A 9 0.40 -1.96 -18.63
C GLY A 9 1.82 -1.48 -18.97
N ASP A 10 1.96 -0.74 -20.06
CA ASP A 10 3.27 -0.25 -20.52
C ASP A 10 3.84 0.89 -19.68
N ASN A 11 3.03 1.47 -18.78
CA ASN A 11 3.39 2.51 -17.83
C ASN A 11 2.83 2.19 -16.44
N ILE A 12 3.71 2.11 -15.45
CA ILE A 12 3.39 1.74 -14.07
C ILE A 12 3.98 2.77 -13.13
N VAL A 13 3.13 3.35 -12.29
CA VAL A 13 3.57 4.24 -11.21
C VAL A 13 3.55 3.47 -9.91
N PHE A 14 4.73 3.25 -9.34
CA PHE A 14 4.88 2.63 -8.04
C PHE A 14 5.00 3.73 -6.97
N SER A 15 4.21 3.62 -5.89
CA SER A 15 4.30 4.48 -4.73
C SER A 15 4.16 3.69 -3.43
N TRP A 16 4.92 4.10 -2.41
CA TRP A 16 4.71 3.63 -1.05
C TRP A 16 3.34 4.01 -0.50
N LEU A 17 2.78 5.13 -0.96
CA LEU A 17 1.48 5.63 -0.51
C LEU A 17 0.36 4.62 -0.80
N THR A 18 0.49 3.85 -1.89
CA THR A 18 -0.48 2.81 -2.26
C THR A 18 -0.57 1.71 -1.19
N VAL A 19 0.57 1.33 -0.59
CA VAL A 19 0.60 0.38 0.53
C VAL A 19 -0.08 0.98 1.76
N SER A 20 0.18 2.26 2.04
CA SER A 20 -0.44 2.98 3.16
C SER A 20 -1.96 3.04 3.04
N PHE A 21 -2.50 3.26 1.84
CA PHE A 21 -3.95 3.26 1.61
C PHE A 21 -4.60 1.91 1.88
N ILE A 22 -3.91 0.80 1.62
CA ILE A 22 -4.42 -0.56 1.92
C ILE A 22 -4.32 -0.85 3.43
N ALA A 23 -3.26 -0.38 4.10
CA ALA A 23 -3.06 -0.60 5.53
C ALA A 23 -4.03 0.22 6.41
N LEU A 24 -4.41 1.42 5.97
CA LEU A 24 -5.30 2.33 6.68
C LEU A 24 -6.64 1.72 7.13
N PRO A 25 -7.46 1.12 6.24
CA PRO A 25 -8.71 0.50 6.64
C PRO A 25 -8.49 -0.66 7.61
N VAL A 26 -7.40 -1.42 7.49
CA VAL A 26 -7.08 -2.54 8.39
C VAL A 26 -6.84 -2.03 9.81
N ILE A 27 -6.10 -0.93 9.96
CA ILE A 27 -5.84 -0.32 11.28
C ILE A 27 -7.13 0.30 11.85
N MET A 28 -7.97 0.90 11.00
CA MET A 28 -9.23 1.52 11.39
C MET A 28 -10.31 0.53 11.86
N ILE A 29 -10.18 -0.76 11.56
CA ILE A 29 -11.07 -1.80 12.10
C ILE A 29 -11.01 -1.84 13.64
N PHE A 30 -9.85 -1.57 14.24
CA PHE A 30 -9.67 -1.63 15.69
C PHE A 30 -10.53 -0.62 16.47
N PRO A 31 -10.48 0.70 16.18
CA PRO A 31 -11.38 1.66 16.84
C PRO A 31 -12.85 1.38 16.53
N LEU A 32 -13.18 0.81 15.36
CA LEU A 32 -14.56 0.41 15.03
C LEU A 32 -15.05 -0.73 15.93
N ILE A 33 -14.25 -1.78 16.13
CA ILE A 33 -14.58 -2.89 17.05
C ILE A 33 -14.78 -2.35 18.47
N TYR A 34 -13.89 -1.46 18.92
CA TYR A 34 -14.03 -0.83 20.23
C TYR A 34 -15.34 -0.05 20.37
N PHE A 35 -15.67 0.77 19.38
CA PHE A 35 -16.87 1.57 19.36
C PHE A 35 -18.14 0.70 19.41
N ILE A 36 -18.16 -0.39 18.63
CA ILE A 36 -19.24 -1.39 18.66
C ILE A 36 -19.35 -2.03 20.05
N LEU A 37 -18.24 -2.45 20.66
CA LEU A 37 -18.26 -3.06 21.99
C LEU A 37 -18.79 -2.11 23.06
N ILE A 38 -18.45 -0.82 22.99
CA ILE A 38 -19.01 0.20 23.88
C ILE A 38 -20.53 0.30 23.72
N LEU A 39 -21.03 0.40 22.49
CA LEU A 39 -22.45 0.61 22.23
C LEU A 39 -23.32 -0.56 22.71
N PHE A 40 -22.85 -1.80 22.55
CA PHE A 40 -23.64 -2.99 22.85
C PHE A 40 -23.40 -3.60 24.23
N LYS A 41 -22.18 -3.46 24.79
CA LYS A 41 -21.78 -4.20 26.01
C LYS A 41 -21.27 -3.30 27.14
N GLY A 42 -21.17 -1.99 26.91
CA GLY A 42 -20.71 -1.03 27.90
C GLY A 42 -19.19 -0.97 28.04
N LYS A 43 -18.74 0.06 28.75
CA LYS A 43 -17.34 0.50 28.79
C LYS A 43 -16.41 -0.51 29.45
N GLU A 44 -16.80 -1.10 30.60
CA GLU A 44 -15.94 -2.05 31.33
C GLU A 44 -15.65 -3.32 30.53
N TYR A 45 -16.68 -3.87 29.87
CA TYR A 45 -16.52 -5.04 29.01
C TYR A 45 -15.62 -4.72 27.81
N ALA A 46 -15.86 -3.58 27.15
CA ALA A 46 -15.05 -3.16 26.01
C ALA A 46 -13.56 -3.03 26.40
N PHE A 47 -13.23 -2.37 27.52
CA PHE A 47 -11.84 -2.23 27.96
C PHE A 47 -11.17 -3.58 28.24
N LYS A 48 -11.87 -4.50 28.93
CA LYS A 48 -11.33 -5.84 29.22
C LYS A 48 -11.03 -6.64 27.95
N THR A 49 -11.90 -6.56 26.95
CA THR A 49 -11.69 -7.23 25.66
C THR A 49 -10.59 -6.57 24.82
N MET A 50 -10.47 -5.24 24.89
CA MET A 50 -9.48 -4.50 24.12
C MET A 50 -8.04 -4.79 24.54
N ASP A 51 -7.80 -5.08 25.81
CA ASP A 51 -6.45 -5.36 26.32
C ASP A 51 -5.79 -6.54 25.57
N ALA A 52 -6.55 -7.61 25.33
CA ALA A 52 -6.10 -8.72 24.48
C ALA A 52 -5.96 -8.30 23.00
N TYR A 53 -6.89 -7.49 22.49
CA TYR A 53 -6.90 -7.02 21.10
C TYR A 53 -5.72 -6.10 20.76
N VAL A 54 -5.21 -5.32 21.72
CA VAL A 54 -4.03 -4.47 21.55
C VAL A 54 -2.80 -5.30 21.19
N VAL A 55 -2.64 -6.46 21.81
CA VAL A 55 -1.51 -7.37 21.52
C VAL A 55 -1.59 -7.85 20.07
N TYR A 56 -2.78 -8.26 19.61
CA TYR A 56 -2.99 -8.66 18.22
C TYR A 56 -2.75 -7.51 17.23
N LEU A 57 -3.22 -6.30 17.55
CA LEU A 57 -2.98 -5.12 16.72
C LEU A 57 -1.49 -4.80 16.60
N LYS A 58 -0.74 -4.86 17.71
CA LYS A 58 0.71 -4.64 17.71
C LYS A 58 1.40 -5.59 16.73
N TRP A 59 1.12 -6.89 16.81
CA TRP A 59 1.70 -7.89 15.91
C TRP A 59 1.23 -7.70 14.46
N GLY A 60 -0.03 -7.34 14.25
CA GLY A 60 -0.57 -6.99 12.93
C GLY A 60 0.15 -5.81 12.28
N CYS A 61 0.38 -4.74 13.03
CA CYS A 61 1.14 -3.57 12.56
C CYS A 61 2.57 -3.94 12.17
N ILE A 62 3.26 -4.75 12.99
CA ILE A 62 4.62 -5.22 12.67
C ILE A 62 4.60 -6.02 11.35
N ALA A 63 3.65 -6.94 11.19
CA ALA A 63 3.51 -7.73 9.97
C ALA A 63 3.23 -6.84 8.74
N LEU A 64 2.35 -5.84 8.87
CA LEU A 64 2.05 -4.89 7.79
C LEU A 64 3.29 -4.10 7.36
N VAL A 65 4.11 -3.65 8.31
CA VAL A 65 5.37 -2.96 8.00
C VAL A 65 6.32 -3.88 7.24
N ILE A 66 6.49 -5.13 7.69
CA ILE A 66 7.35 -6.11 7.02
C ILE A 66 6.87 -6.36 5.58
N ILE A 67 5.56 -6.58 5.39
CA ILE A 67 4.97 -6.77 4.07
C ILE A 67 5.17 -5.53 3.19
N GLY A 68 4.99 -4.33 3.74
CA GLY A 68 5.21 -3.08 3.01
C GLY A 68 6.66 -2.91 2.56
N VAL A 69 7.61 -3.20 3.44
CA VAL A 69 9.05 -3.18 3.12
C VAL A 69 9.37 -4.22 2.06
N MET A 70 8.90 -5.46 2.22
CA MET A 70 9.10 -6.51 1.19
C MET A 70 8.51 -6.07 -0.15
N TYR A 71 7.27 -5.61 -0.19
CA TYR A 71 6.63 -5.13 -1.42
C TYR A 71 7.46 -4.03 -2.07
N SER A 72 8.01 -3.10 -1.28
CA SER A 72 8.81 -1.99 -1.80
C SER A 72 10.13 -2.38 -2.46
N VAL A 73 10.69 -3.53 -2.11
CA VAL A 73 11.95 -4.03 -2.66
C VAL A 73 11.67 -5.04 -3.79
N PHE A 74 10.77 -5.99 -3.53
CA PHE A 74 10.47 -7.07 -4.46
C PHE A 74 9.70 -6.58 -5.67
N TYR A 75 8.72 -5.70 -5.51
CA TYR A 75 7.88 -5.26 -6.63
C TYR A 75 8.68 -4.52 -7.71
N PRO A 76 9.55 -3.53 -7.39
CA PRO A 76 10.45 -2.94 -8.38
C PRO A 76 11.39 -3.95 -9.02
N THR A 77 11.92 -4.90 -8.25
CA THR A 77 12.81 -5.94 -8.76
C THR A 77 12.10 -6.84 -9.79
N VAL A 78 10.83 -7.19 -9.55
CA VAL A 78 10.01 -7.95 -10.49
C VAL A 78 9.74 -7.14 -11.75
N LEU A 79 9.45 -5.84 -11.64
CA LEU A 79 9.27 -4.96 -12.79
C LEU A 79 10.51 -4.93 -13.67
N VAL A 80 11.69 -4.73 -13.10
CA VAL A 80 12.96 -4.73 -13.84
C VAL A 80 13.20 -6.08 -14.52
N LYS A 81 12.97 -7.20 -13.81
CA LYS A 81 13.08 -8.56 -14.40
C LYS A 81 12.12 -8.80 -15.57
N LYS A 82 10.97 -8.12 -15.60
CA LYS A 82 10.01 -8.16 -16.70
C LYS A 82 10.34 -7.18 -17.84
N GLY A 83 11.48 -6.51 -17.78
CA GLY A 83 11.95 -5.58 -18.83
C GLY A 83 11.46 -4.14 -18.66
N TYR A 84 10.91 -3.77 -17.51
CA TYR A 84 10.55 -2.37 -17.25
C TYR A 84 11.79 -1.55 -16.86
N LEU A 85 11.87 -0.35 -17.42
CA LEU A 85 12.88 0.66 -17.17
C LEU A 85 12.35 1.68 -16.16
N ARG A 86 13.20 2.08 -15.22
CA ARG A 86 12.88 3.16 -14.27
C ARG A 86 13.12 4.51 -14.94
N CYS A 87 12.09 5.35 -15.01
CA CYS A 87 12.26 6.73 -15.48
C CYS A 87 12.86 7.60 -14.38
N SER A 88 13.72 8.55 -14.78
CA SER A 88 14.17 9.64 -13.93
C SER A 88 13.10 10.75 -13.87
N GLY A 89 12.97 11.40 -12.71
CA GLY A 89 12.01 12.48 -12.51
C GLY A 89 10.75 12.08 -11.72
N ILE A 90 9.84 13.03 -11.60
CA ILE A 90 8.64 12.94 -10.78
C ILE A 90 7.46 12.68 -11.72
N PRO A 91 6.66 11.62 -11.50
CA PRO A 91 5.45 11.41 -12.30
C PRO A 91 4.47 12.55 -12.09
N SER A 92 3.74 12.92 -13.15
CA SER A 92 2.70 13.95 -13.09
C SER A 92 1.70 13.67 -11.97
N GLY A 93 1.34 14.71 -11.21
CA GLY A 93 0.40 14.62 -10.08
C GLY A 93 0.97 14.06 -8.78
N TRP A 94 2.27 13.72 -8.72
CA TRP A 94 2.92 13.21 -7.51
C TRP A 94 3.90 14.22 -6.92
N MET A 95 4.08 14.16 -5.59
CA MET A 95 5.11 14.94 -4.91
C MET A 95 6.51 14.33 -5.14
N PRO A 96 7.58 15.15 -5.20
CA PRO A 96 8.94 14.65 -5.27
C PRO A 96 9.22 13.59 -4.20
N GLY A 97 9.79 12.46 -4.59
CA GLY A 97 10.17 11.37 -3.68
C GLY A 97 9.03 10.42 -3.26
N THR A 98 7.79 10.65 -3.69
CA THR A 98 6.64 9.83 -3.28
C THR A 98 6.28 8.70 -4.24
N ALA A 99 6.67 8.80 -5.51
CA ALA A 99 6.40 7.81 -6.53
C ALA A 99 7.54 7.69 -7.53
N THR A 100 7.65 6.51 -8.15
CA THR A 100 8.60 6.21 -9.20
C THR A 100 7.87 5.58 -10.39
N ARG A 101 8.15 6.08 -11.59
CA ARG A 101 7.56 5.60 -12.84
C ARG A 101 8.44 4.52 -13.48
N TYR A 102 7.79 3.46 -13.95
CA TYR A 102 8.38 2.32 -14.65
C TYR A 102 7.68 2.13 -15.99
N VAL A 103 8.43 2.05 -17.09
CA VAL A 103 7.89 1.91 -18.45
C VAL A 103 8.59 0.79 -19.21
N ARG A 104 7.95 0.18 -20.21
CA ARG A 104 8.62 -0.82 -21.07
C ARG A 104 9.53 -0.22 -22.14
N ASP A 105 9.16 0.94 -22.67
CA ASP A 105 9.88 1.62 -23.74
C ASP A 105 10.46 2.94 -23.20
N SER A 106 11.75 3.18 -23.44
CA SER A 106 12.45 4.39 -22.97
C SER A 106 11.88 5.67 -23.57
N SER A 107 11.26 5.61 -24.75
CA SER A 107 10.57 6.75 -25.38
C SER A 107 9.42 7.28 -24.52
N LEU A 108 8.78 6.42 -23.72
CA LEU A 108 7.69 6.76 -22.81
C LEU A 108 8.16 7.52 -21.56
N CYS A 109 9.46 7.50 -21.23
CA CYS A 109 9.99 8.29 -20.11
C CYS A 109 10.09 9.79 -20.44
N ASN A 110 10.20 10.15 -21.72
CA ASN A 110 10.34 11.55 -22.16
C ASN A 110 9.00 12.27 -22.36
N VAL A 111 7.89 11.53 -22.29
CA VAL A 111 6.56 12.13 -22.28
C VAL A 111 6.35 12.67 -20.87
N SER A 112 6.79 13.91 -20.64
CA SER A 112 6.20 14.71 -19.56
C SER A 112 4.70 14.74 -19.82
N ASP A 113 3.95 13.97 -19.03
CA ASP A 113 2.50 14.06 -18.96
C ASP A 113 2.15 15.54 -18.72
N LYS A 114 1.69 16.21 -19.79
CA LYS A 114 1.23 17.60 -19.77
C LYS A 114 -0.02 17.74 -18.91
#